data_AF-A0A1G0D2K9-F1
#
_entry.id   AF-A0A1G0D2K9-F1
#
_cell.length_a   1.000
_cell.length_b   1.000
_cell.length_c   1.000
_cell.angle_alpha   90.00
_cell.angle_beta   90.00
_cell.angle_gamma   90.00
#
_symmetry.space_group_name_H-M   'P 1'
#
loop_
_entity.id
_entity.type
_entity.pdbx_description
1 polymer ?
#
loop_
_entity_poly.entity_id
_entity_poly.type
_entity_poly.pdbx_seq_one_letter_code
_entity_poly.pdbx_strand_id
1 'polypeptide(L)'
;MAIEINQPQAPAQKNETGKPARRNLNMEIRFGAPGISLNQRMVFTERLSLLLETGVSLLEALKTMQLQTEEPLLAEIIGSLASIISEGKTFSSALATHPEMFSSTYISLVAAAEEGGFLPQVLAQLLRMDEKNSQLRSSIVSALSYPAFLIVFSIAVVVFVLVVIFPKFDSLFASIHDQLPITTILLMALSAFVRNYWLLILLGLAAGAWATYSWISSKAGKLVLDRLRMSLPVIRDIYIQIYLSQTLSVLGLSLSNGVPITVALKACQGVVDNSIFSKFLDNIRTHVNEGRGIAVGFTESAIIPPMVRQMVATGEQTGNLGMVMTRVAEFYERELSKRITVLSKAVEPVMLIVMGVVVGLIVVSLILPIFKLSRAVH
;
A
#
# COMPACT_ATOMS: atom_id res chain seq x y z
N MET A 1 -62.85 -42.41 51.22
CA MET A 1 -62.46 -41.00 51.46
C MET A 1 -60.96 -40.97 51.62
N ALA A 2 -60.26 -40.59 50.54
CA ALA A 2 -58.89 -40.06 50.46
C ALA A 2 -58.42 -40.27 49.02
N ILE A 3 -57.92 -39.19 48.43
CA ILE A 3 -57.57 -39.01 47.03
C ILE A 3 -56.08 -39.25 46.90
N GLU A 4 -55.64 -40.00 45.88
CA GLU A 4 -54.28 -39.89 45.35
C GLU A 4 -54.35 -39.74 43.83
N ILE A 5 -53.77 -38.64 43.35
CA ILE A 5 -53.60 -38.28 41.94
C ILE A 5 -52.13 -38.53 41.64
N ASN A 6 -51.79 -39.40 40.68
CA ASN A 6 -50.46 -39.37 40.08
C ASN A 6 -50.43 -39.85 38.61
N GLN A 7 -50.14 -38.88 37.75
CA GLN A 7 -49.49 -38.86 36.43
C GLN A 7 -49.80 -39.93 35.34
N PRO A 8 -50.15 -39.51 34.11
CA PRO A 8 -50.27 -40.39 32.96
C PRO A 8 -48.90 -40.77 32.34
N GLN A 9 -48.84 -42.04 31.93
CA GLN A 9 -47.71 -42.77 31.36
C GLN A 9 -47.29 -42.27 29.97
N ALA A 10 -45.99 -42.40 29.67
CA ALA A 10 -45.38 -42.14 28.39
C ALA A 10 -45.86 -43.09 27.27
N PRO A 11 -46.07 -42.63 26.02
CA PRO A 11 -46.30 -43.53 24.90
C PRO A 11 -44.99 -43.97 24.21
N ALA A 12 -45.10 -45.18 23.67
CA ALA A 12 -44.07 -46.06 23.14
C ALA A 12 -43.18 -45.52 22.01
N GLN A 13 -41.96 -46.07 21.97
CA GLN A 13 -40.99 -46.00 20.88
C GLN A 13 -41.59 -46.45 19.54
N LYS A 14 -41.38 -45.64 18.51
CA LYS A 14 -41.59 -46.04 17.11
C LYS A 14 -40.24 -46.00 16.39
N ASN A 15 -39.78 -47.18 15.99
CA ASN A 15 -38.60 -47.37 15.16
C ASN A 15 -38.83 -46.76 13.78
N GLU A 16 -38.07 -45.71 13.43
CA GLU A 16 -37.92 -45.26 12.06
C GLU A 16 -36.54 -45.68 11.52
N THR A 17 -36.62 -46.56 10.54
CA THR A 17 -35.55 -47.06 9.69
C THR A 17 -34.99 -45.97 8.77
N GLY A 18 -33.67 -45.92 8.65
CA GLY A 18 -32.94 -45.54 7.43
C GLY A 18 -33.05 -44.09 6.93
N LYS A 19 -32.15 -43.22 7.39
CA LYS A 19 -31.69 -42.05 6.61
C LYS A 19 -30.16 -41.99 6.63
N PRO A 20 -29.48 -41.93 5.48
CA PRO A 20 -28.01 -41.92 5.45
C PRO A 20 -27.48 -40.65 6.09
N ALA A 21 -26.38 -40.81 6.84
CA ALA A 21 -25.67 -39.75 7.52
C ALA A 21 -25.44 -38.56 6.59
N ARG A 22 -26.05 -37.41 6.92
CA ARG A 22 -25.72 -36.13 6.31
C ARG A 22 -24.29 -35.79 6.72
N ARG A 23 -23.34 -36.14 5.85
CA ARG A 23 -21.97 -35.66 5.88
C ARG A 23 -22.04 -34.15 5.73
N ASN A 24 -22.01 -33.43 6.86
CA ASN A 24 -21.83 -31.99 6.90
C ASN A 24 -20.44 -31.69 6.34
N LEU A 25 -20.35 -31.54 5.02
CA LEU A 25 -19.26 -30.86 4.36
C LEU A 25 -19.44 -29.37 4.63
N ASN A 26 -19.06 -28.95 5.85
CA ASN A 26 -18.66 -27.56 6.08
C ASN A 26 -17.37 -27.36 5.30
N MET A 27 -17.52 -27.15 4.00
CA MET A 27 -16.49 -26.54 3.17
C MET A 27 -16.52 -25.07 3.54
N GLU A 28 -15.81 -24.70 4.60
CA GLU A 28 -15.40 -23.32 4.81
C GLU A 28 -14.60 -22.92 3.58
N ILE A 29 -15.24 -22.17 2.68
CA ILE A 29 -14.59 -21.42 1.63
C ILE A 29 -13.77 -20.36 2.36
N ARG A 30 -12.54 -20.72 2.76
CA ARG A 30 -11.53 -19.79 3.20
C ARG A 30 -11.16 -18.92 2.00
N PHE A 31 -11.91 -17.84 1.80
CA PHE A 31 -11.41 -16.66 1.11
C PHE A 31 -10.05 -16.36 1.72
N GLY A 32 -9.03 -16.19 0.85
CA GLY A 32 -7.61 -16.16 1.22
C GLY A 32 -7.38 -15.51 2.57
N ALA A 33 -6.74 -16.25 3.48
CA ALA A 33 -6.53 -15.82 4.86
C ALA A 33 -6.06 -14.36 4.89
N PRO A 34 -6.71 -13.48 5.67
CA PRO A 34 -6.28 -12.10 5.76
C PRO A 34 -4.83 -12.10 6.22
N GLY A 35 -3.93 -11.65 5.34
CA GLY A 35 -2.52 -11.48 5.69
C GLY A 35 -2.40 -10.57 6.90
N ILE A 36 -1.37 -10.80 7.72
CA ILE A 36 -1.14 -10.00 8.91
C ILE A 36 -0.97 -8.53 8.54
N SER A 37 -1.66 -7.66 9.28
CA SER A 37 -1.58 -6.23 9.08
C SER A 37 -0.23 -5.67 9.57
N LEU A 38 0.22 -4.59 8.93
CA LEU A 38 1.41 -3.84 9.36
C LEU A 38 1.36 -3.46 10.86
N ASN A 39 0.17 -3.10 11.35
CA ASN A 39 -0.05 -2.75 12.75
C ASN A 39 0.21 -3.93 13.70
N GLN A 40 -0.23 -5.14 13.35
CA GLN A 40 0.04 -6.34 14.15
C GLN A 40 1.55 -6.62 14.23
N ARG A 41 2.29 -6.44 13.13
CA ARG A 41 3.76 -6.55 13.14
C ARG A 41 4.43 -5.50 14.02
N MET A 42 3.97 -4.26 13.96
CA MET A 42 4.48 -3.18 14.82
C MET A 42 4.24 -3.52 16.30
N VAL A 43 3.03 -3.92 16.68
CA VAL A 43 2.70 -4.30 18.06
C VAL A 43 3.53 -5.51 18.53
N PHE A 44 3.70 -6.52 17.68
CA PHE A 44 4.60 -7.64 17.96
C PHE A 44 6.04 -7.17 18.22
N THR A 45 6.57 -6.33 17.33
CA THR A 45 7.96 -5.85 17.39
C THR A 45 8.19 -4.99 18.63
N GLU A 46 7.24 -4.10 18.95
CA GLU A 46 7.29 -3.22 20.12
C GLU A 46 7.29 -4.02 21.42
N ARG A 47 6.33 -4.94 21.60
CA ARG A 47 6.25 -5.79 22.79
C ARG A 47 7.48 -6.65 22.96
N LEU A 48 8.00 -7.22 21.87
CA LEU A 48 9.21 -8.03 21.91
C LEU A 48 10.43 -7.17 22.30
N SER A 49 10.58 -5.98 21.71
CA SER A 49 11.66 -5.05 22.06
C SER A 49 11.64 -4.73 23.56
N LEU A 50 10.47 -4.36 24.11
CA LEU A 50 10.32 -4.02 25.53
C LEU A 50 10.66 -5.18 26.47
N LEU A 51 10.22 -6.41 26.14
CA LEU A 51 10.54 -7.58 26.94
C LEU A 51 12.04 -7.90 26.91
N LEU A 52 12.68 -7.79 25.75
CA LEU A 52 14.12 -8.02 25.65
C LEU A 52 14.94 -6.90 26.31
N GLU A 53 14.51 -5.65 26.24
CA GLU A 53 15.14 -4.51 26.94
C GLU A 53 15.09 -4.66 28.46
N THR A 54 14.06 -5.33 28.98
CA THR A 54 13.94 -5.64 30.42
C THR A 54 14.71 -6.90 30.83
N GLY A 55 15.45 -7.52 29.91
CA GLY A 55 16.31 -8.67 30.17
C GLY A 55 15.61 -10.02 30.12
N VAL A 56 14.35 -10.08 29.68
CA VAL A 56 13.64 -11.35 29.49
C VAL A 56 14.27 -12.11 28.32
N SER A 57 14.45 -13.44 28.47
CA SER A 57 14.99 -14.26 27.38
C SER A 57 14.04 -14.29 26.18
N LEU A 58 14.57 -14.39 24.96
CA LEU A 58 13.76 -14.38 23.73
C LEU A 58 12.65 -15.44 23.73
N LEU A 59 12.97 -16.67 24.16
CA LEU A 59 12.00 -17.76 24.22
C LEU A 59 10.87 -17.46 25.22
N GLU A 60 11.21 -16.91 26.38
CA GLU A 60 10.24 -16.57 27.42
C GLU A 60 9.37 -15.37 27.02
N ALA A 61 9.97 -14.38 26.34
CA ALA A 61 9.25 -13.24 25.78
C ALA A 61 8.20 -13.70 24.75
N LEU A 62 8.57 -14.59 23.83
CA LEU A 62 7.64 -15.15 22.84
C LEU A 62 6.52 -15.97 23.49
N LYS A 63 6.83 -16.82 24.48
CA LYS A 63 5.80 -17.57 25.23
C LYS A 63 4.83 -16.64 25.96
N THR A 64 5.35 -15.60 26.59
CA THR A 64 4.52 -14.59 27.28
C THR A 64 3.62 -13.85 26.30
N MET A 65 4.17 -13.42 25.16
CA MET A 65 3.41 -12.75 24.11
C MET A 65 2.34 -13.65 23.49
N GLN A 66 2.62 -14.95 23.30
CA GLN A 66 1.64 -15.92 22.80
C GLN A 66 0.40 -15.97 23.69
N LEU A 67 0.59 -16.01 25.02
CA LEU A 67 -0.51 -16.07 25.99
C LEU A 67 -1.31 -14.76 26.08
N GLN A 68 -0.67 -13.62 25.79
CA GLN A 68 -1.27 -12.29 25.86
C GLN A 68 -1.86 -11.82 24.53
N THR A 69 -1.72 -12.58 23.45
CA THR A 69 -2.21 -12.20 22.12
C THR A 69 -3.64 -12.67 21.94
N GLU A 70 -4.57 -11.72 21.79
CA GLU A 70 -5.99 -12.02 21.59
C GLU A 70 -6.29 -12.54 20.18
N GLU A 71 -5.50 -12.12 19.18
CA GLU A 71 -5.73 -12.48 17.78
C GLU A 71 -5.19 -13.89 17.49
N PRO A 72 -6.04 -14.87 17.09
CA PRO A 72 -5.64 -16.26 17.01
C PRO A 72 -4.50 -16.53 16.02
N LEU A 73 -4.49 -15.87 14.87
CA LEU A 73 -3.48 -16.09 13.83
C LEU A 73 -2.11 -15.59 14.29
N LEU A 74 -2.04 -14.40 14.89
CA LEU A 74 -0.81 -13.87 15.47
C LEU A 74 -0.31 -14.74 16.63
N ALA A 75 -1.20 -15.24 17.50
CA ALA A 75 -0.83 -16.15 18.58
C ALA A 75 -0.25 -17.47 18.04
N GLU A 76 -0.81 -18.02 16.95
CA GLU A 76 -0.30 -19.20 16.27
C GLU A 76 1.12 -18.97 15.72
N ILE A 77 1.35 -17.83 15.05
CA ILE A 77 2.69 -17.48 14.54
C ILE A 77 3.69 -17.33 15.68
N ILE A 78 3.35 -16.59 16.74
CA ILE A 78 4.25 -16.41 17.88
C ILE A 78 4.58 -17.77 18.53
N GLY A 79 3.60 -18.66 18.63
CA GLY A 79 3.80 -20.03 19.12
C GLY A 79 4.74 -20.85 18.23
N SER A 80 4.58 -20.75 16.91
CA SER A 80 5.47 -21.35 15.92
C SER A 80 6.92 -20.85 16.10
N LEU A 81 7.10 -19.54 16.24
CA LEU A 81 8.42 -18.92 16.48
C LEU A 81 9.05 -19.45 17.79
N ALA A 82 8.26 -19.51 18.87
CA ALA A 82 8.73 -20.02 20.16
C ALA A 82 9.15 -21.50 20.07
N SER A 83 8.38 -22.33 19.34
CA SER A 83 8.72 -23.74 19.11
C SER A 83 10.05 -23.88 18.38
N ILE A 84 10.23 -23.15 17.28
CA ILE A 84 11.45 -23.17 16.46
C ILE A 84 12.68 -22.74 17.28
N ILE A 85 12.55 -21.71 18.11
CA ILE A 85 13.64 -21.28 18.99
C ILE A 85 13.91 -22.30 20.09
N SER A 86 12.89 -22.97 20.62
CA SER A 86 13.07 -24.03 21.62
C SER A 86 13.79 -25.27 21.07
N GLU A 87 13.73 -25.49 19.74
CA GLU A 87 14.52 -26.51 19.03
C GLU A 87 15.99 -26.10 18.82
N GLY A 88 16.38 -24.89 19.25
CA GLY A 88 17.76 -24.39 19.14
C GLY A 88 18.08 -23.71 17.80
N LYS A 89 17.09 -23.42 16.96
CA LYS A 89 17.28 -22.64 15.74
C LYS A 89 17.33 -21.14 16.04
N THR A 90 17.93 -20.35 15.14
CA THR A 90 18.01 -18.90 15.29
C THR A 90 16.65 -18.24 15.10
N PHE A 91 16.43 -17.10 15.74
CA PHE A 91 15.24 -16.28 15.58
C PHE A 91 15.04 -15.84 14.13
N SER A 92 16.11 -15.43 13.45
CA SER A 92 16.06 -15.09 12.02
C SER A 92 15.54 -16.24 11.15
N SER A 93 15.93 -17.48 11.45
CA SER A 93 15.40 -18.65 10.74
C SER A 93 13.93 -18.92 11.06
N ALA A 94 13.50 -18.66 12.29
CA ALA A 94 12.10 -18.73 12.70
C ALA A 94 11.25 -17.68 11.97
N LEU A 95 11.71 -16.44 11.90
CA LEU A 95 11.01 -15.37 11.18
C LEU A 95 10.88 -15.67 9.68
N ALA A 96 11.86 -16.36 9.10
CA ALA A 96 11.84 -16.74 7.68
C ALA A 96 10.75 -17.76 7.32
N THR A 97 10.15 -18.47 8.29
CA THR A 97 9.00 -19.34 8.02
C THR A 97 7.69 -18.58 7.83
N HIS A 98 7.68 -17.27 8.14
CA HIS A 98 6.52 -16.40 8.07
C HIS A 98 6.78 -15.15 7.19
N PRO A 99 7.12 -15.32 5.90
CA PRO A 99 7.43 -14.21 4.99
C PRO A 99 6.25 -13.25 4.73
N GLU A 100 5.02 -13.69 5.01
CA GLU A 100 3.81 -12.88 4.97
C GLU A 100 3.80 -11.76 6.03
N MET A 101 4.46 -11.99 7.17
CA MET A 101 4.59 -11.01 8.24
C MET A 101 5.94 -10.30 8.17
N PHE A 102 7.03 -11.03 7.99
CA PHE A 102 8.39 -10.51 8.09
C PHE A 102 9.04 -10.35 6.72
N SER A 103 9.40 -9.12 6.37
CA SER A 103 10.12 -8.84 5.13
C SER A 103 11.54 -9.40 5.16
N SER A 104 12.14 -9.60 3.99
CA SER A 104 13.55 -9.99 3.87
C SER A 104 14.50 -9.04 4.60
N THR A 105 14.18 -7.75 4.63
CA THR A 105 14.89 -6.71 5.40
C THR A 105 14.81 -6.98 6.89
N TYR A 106 13.60 -7.26 7.40
CA TYR A 106 13.37 -7.54 8.81
C TYR A 106 14.20 -8.75 9.25
N ILE A 107 14.12 -9.84 8.49
CA ILE A 107 14.87 -11.07 8.74
C ILE A 107 16.39 -10.83 8.69
N SER A 108 16.88 -10.10 7.69
CA SER A 108 18.31 -9.83 7.53
C SER A 108 18.90 -8.97 8.64
N LEU A 109 18.13 -8.00 9.13
CA LEU A 109 18.53 -7.15 10.25
C LEU A 109 18.56 -7.94 11.55
N VAL A 110 17.52 -8.75 11.80
CA VAL A 110 17.48 -9.64 12.97
C VAL A 110 18.65 -10.61 12.95
N ALA A 111 18.96 -11.24 11.82
CA ALA A 111 20.09 -12.16 11.70
C ALA A 111 21.42 -11.51 12.10
N ALA A 112 21.66 -10.28 11.62
CA ALA A 112 22.87 -9.53 12.00
C ALA A 112 22.88 -9.14 13.49
N ALA A 113 21.70 -8.86 14.06
CA ALA A 113 21.56 -8.51 15.47
C ALA A 113 21.74 -9.72 16.41
N GLU A 114 21.36 -10.91 15.97
CA GLU A 114 21.59 -12.17 16.69
C GLU A 114 23.08 -12.48 16.80
N GLU A 115 23.82 -12.35 15.69
CA GLU A 115 25.29 -12.53 15.68
C GLU A 115 26.00 -11.46 16.52
N GLY A 116 25.46 -10.23 16.51
CA GLY A 116 26.08 -9.07 17.16
C GLY A 116 25.63 -8.78 18.59
N GLY A 117 24.60 -9.46 19.11
CA GLY A 117 24.10 -9.29 20.47
C GLY A 117 23.34 -7.97 20.74
N PHE A 118 22.81 -7.32 19.69
CA PHE A 118 22.08 -6.04 19.78
C PHE A 118 20.65 -6.14 19.25
N LEU A 119 20.00 -7.28 19.48
CA LEU A 119 18.64 -7.56 19.05
C LEU A 119 17.60 -6.52 19.53
N PRO A 120 17.62 -6.03 20.79
CA PRO A 120 16.68 -5.01 21.23
C PRO A 120 16.77 -3.71 20.40
N GLN A 121 17.99 -3.24 20.14
CA GLN A 121 18.23 -2.02 19.35
C GLN A 121 17.70 -2.16 17.92
N VAL A 122 17.85 -3.35 17.33
CA VAL A 122 17.37 -3.63 15.97
C VAL A 122 15.85 -3.78 15.92
N LEU A 123 15.21 -4.36 16.92
CA LEU A 123 13.74 -4.39 17.00
C LEU A 123 13.16 -2.99 17.16
N ALA A 124 13.71 -2.18 18.07
CA ALA A 124 13.33 -0.77 18.22
C ALA A 124 13.54 0.02 16.92
N GLN A 125 14.60 -0.28 16.17
CA GLN A 125 14.83 0.31 14.85
C GLN A 125 13.76 -0.14 13.83
N LEU A 126 13.47 -1.44 13.76
CA LEU A 126 12.47 -2.00 12.84
C LEU A 126 11.08 -1.40 13.10
N LEU A 127 10.71 -1.22 14.36
CA LEU A 127 9.48 -0.54 14.75
C LEU A 127 9.43 0.89 14.21
N ARG A 128 10.46 1.70 14.47
CA ARG A 128 10.52 3.09 13.98
C ARG A 128 10.51 3.17 12.45
N MET A 129 11.15 2.22 11.77
CA MET A 129 11.12 2.13 10.31
C MET A 129 9.69 1.86 9.80
N ASP A 130 8.97 0.92 10.41
CA ASP A 130 7.58 0.63 10.07
C ASP A 130 6.64 1.80 10.37
N GLU A 131 6.81 2.48 11.50
CA GLU A 131 6.06 3.70 11.85
C GLU A 131 6.27 4.81 10.84
N LYS A 132 7.52 5.09 10.46
CA LYS A 132 7.87 6.11 9.46
C LYS A 132 7.28 5.79 8.10
N ASN A 133 7.37 4.54 7.67
CA ASN A 133 6.77 4.09 6.42
C ASN A 133 5.24 4.19 6.44
N SER A 134 4.61 3.82 7.55
CA SER A 134 3.17 3.93 7.76
C SER A 134 2.70 5.39 7.74
N GLN A 135 3.42 6.29 8.43
CA GLN A 135 3.12 7.73 8.47
C GLN A 135 3.26 8.37 7.09
N LEU A 136 4.32 8.04 6.35
CA LEU A 136 4.52 8.53 4.99
C LEU A 136 3.40 8.05 4.07
N ARG A 137 3.06 6.75 4.12
CA ARG A 137 1.96 6.17 3.34
C ARG A 137 0.62 6.82 3.69
N SER A 138 0.32 6.99 4.98
CA SER A 138 -0.90 7.64 5.46
C SER A 138 -1.00 9.08 4.94
N SER A 139 0.10 9.83 4.96
CA SER A 139 0.16 11.19 4.43
C SER A 139 -0.10 11.24 2.92
N ILE A 140 0.48 10.31 2.16
CA ILE A 140 0.22 10.17 0.71
C ILE A 140 -1.26 9.84 0.45
N VAL A 141 -1.79 8.83 1.14
CA VAL A 141 -3.19 8.39 0.97
C VAL A 141 -4.14 9.52 1.32
N SER A 142 -3.97 10.15 2.49
CA SER A 142 -4.79 11.26 2.96
C SER A 142 -4.83 12.42 1.96
N ALA A 143 -3.67 12.80 1.41
CA ALA A 143 -3.60 13.88 0.43
C ALA A 143 -4.25 13.53 -0.92
N LEU A 144 -4.35 12.25 -1.29
CA LEU A 144 -4.95 11.79 -2.54
C LEU A 144 -6.43 11.39 -2.42
N SER A 145 -6.92 11.15 -1.19
CA SER A 145 -8.31 10.77 -0.95
C SER A 145 -9.32 11.77 -1.50
N TYR A 146 -9.07 13.08 -1.30
CA TYR A 146 -9.97 14.13 -1.80
C TYR A 146 -10.01 14.22 -3.34
N PRO A 147 -8.87 14.30 -4.04
CA PRO A 147 -8.84 14.17 -5.51
C PRO A 147 -9.55 12.92 -6.03
N ALA A 148 -9.33 11.77 -5.41
CA ALA A 148 -9.97 10.51 -5.83
C ALA A 148 -11.49 10.59 -5.70
N PHE A 149 -12.00 11.12 -4.59
CA PHE A 149 -13.44 11.34 -4.38
C PHE A 149 -14.03 12.25 -5.46
N LEU A 150 -13.39 13.40 -5.74
CA LEU A 150 -13.86 14.33 -6.77
C LEU A 150 -13.90 13.70 -8.16
N ILE A 151 -12.89 12.90 -8.53
CA ILE A 151 -12.83 12.20 -9.82
C ILE A 151 -13.97 11.18 -9.91
N VAL A 152 -14.16 10.35 -8.89
CA VAL A 152 -15.23 9.35 -8.87
C VAL A 152 -16.60 10.02 -8.95
N PHE A 153 -16.82 11.08 -8.17
CA PHE A 153 -18.07 11.85 -8.18
C PHE A 153 -18.31 12.50 -9.56
N SER A 154 -17.27 13.10 -10.13
CA SER A 154 -17.32 13.71 -11.46
C SER A 154 -17.72 12.72 -12.55
N ILE A 155 -17.08 11.55 -12.57
CA ILE A 155 -17.42 10.47 -13.50
C ILE A 155 -18.87 10.00 -13.26
N ALA A 156 -19.29 9.86 -12.01
CA ALA A 156 -20.66 9.47 -11.69
C ALA A 156 -21.70 10.47 -12.22
N VAL A 157 -21.44 11.78 -12.10
CA VAL A 157 -22.31 12.82 -12.67
C VAL A 157 -22.38 12.71 -14.20
N VAL A 158 -21.25 12.57 -14.87
CA VAL A 158 -21.22 12.43 -16.34
C VAL A 158 -21.98 11.18 -16.80
N VAL A 159 -21.73 10.04 -16.15
CA VAL A 159 -22.44 8.78 -16.43
C VAL A 159 -23.94 8.92 -16.18
N PHE A 160 -24.35 9.55 -15.07
CA PHE A 160 -25.76 9.81 -14.78
C PHE A 160 -26.42 10.64 -15.87
N VAL A 161 -25.78 11.71 -16.32
CA VAL A 161 -26.32 12.55 -17.40
C VAL A 161 -26.44 11.75 -18.70
N LEU A 162 -25.40 10.98 -19.08
CA LEU A 162 -25.42 10.19 -20.31
C LEU A 162 -26.43 9.04 -20.28
N VAL A 163 -26.61 8.36 -19.14
CA VAL A 163 -27.48 7.17 -19.05
C VAL A 163 -28.93 7.52 -18.73
N VAL A 164 -29.19 8.58 -17.95
CA VAL A 164 -30.53 8.91 -17.46
C VAL A 164 -31.14 10.11 -18.17
N ILE A 165 -30.36 11.17 -18.40
CA ILE A 165 -30.88 12.42 -18.97
C ILE A 165 -30.90 12.34 -20.49
N PHE A 166 -29.77 11.96 -21.09
CA PHE A 166 -29.60 11.99 -22.54
C PHE A 166 -30.65 11.16 -23.30
N PRO A 167 -31.01 9.93 -22.90
CA PRO A 167 -31.98 9.12 -23.62
C PRO A 167 -33.40 9.70 -23.68
N LYS A 168 -33.74 10.60 -22.75
CA LYS A 168 -35.05 11.29 -22.77
C LYS A 168 -35.21 12.18 -24.00
N PHE A 169 -34.10 12.55 -24.65
CA PHE A 169 -34.09 13.35 -25.86
C PHE A 169 -34.00 12.50 -27.15
N ASP A 170 -33.85 11.17 -27.05
CA ASP A 170 -33.73 10.29 -28.23
C ASP A 170 -34.94 10.45 -29.17
N SER A 171 -36.15 10.51 -28.63
CA SER A 171 -37.38 10.69 -29.42
C SER A 171 -37.52 12.08 -30.04
N LEU A 172 -36.95 13.11 -29.42
CA LEU A 172 -36.95 14.49 -29.95
C LEU A 172 -35.95 14.64 -31.11
N PHE A 173 -34.86 13.86 -31.08
CA PHE A 173 -33.80 13.93 -32.07
C PHE A 173 -33.96 12.92 -33.22
N ALA A 174 -34.80 11.89 -33.06
CA ALA A 174 -35.08 10.89 -34.09
C ALA A 174 -35.56 11.51 -35.42
N SER A 175 -36.35 12.59 -35.36
CA SER A 175 -36.95 13.24 -36.54
C SER A 175 -36.02 14.21 -37.28
N ILE A 176 -34.86 14.54 -36.71
CA ILE A 176 -33.91 15.54 -37.22
C ILE A 176 -32.47 15.02 -37.25
N HIS A 177 -32.29 13.71 -37.36
CA HIS A 177 -31.00 13.05 -37.19
C HIS A 177 -29.89 13.66 -38.06
N ASP A 178 -30.20 14.00 -39.32
CA ASP A 178 -29.27 14.59 -40.29
C ASP A 178 -28.90 16.05 -40.02
N GLN A 179 -29.61 16.73 -39.11
CA GLN A 179 -29.37 18.14 -38.76
C GLN A 179 -28.67 18.33 -37.40
N LEU A 180 -28.40 17.24 -36.69
CA LEU A 180 -27.77 17.27 -35.38
C LEU A 180 -26.31 17.71 -35.47
N PRO A 181 -25.82 18.56 -34.54
CA PRO A 181 -24.40 18.84 -34.41
C PRO A 181 -23.58 17.58 -34.13
N ILE A 182 -22.33 17.56 -34.60
CA ILE A 182 -21.39 16.44 -34.39
C ILE A 182 -21.23 16.13 -32.89
N THR A 183 -21.25 17.16 -32.04
CA THR A 183 -21.16 16.99 -30.57
C THR A 183 -22.33 16.18 -30.02
N THR A 184 -23.56 16.43 -30.48
CA THR A 184 -24.76 15.69 -30.07
C THR A 184 -24.71 14.24 -30.54
N ILE A 185 -24.28 13.99 -31.78
CA ILE A 185 -24.13 12.63 -32.33
C ILE A 185 -23.08 11.83 -31.55
N LEU A 186 -21.94 12.45 -31.21
CA LEU A 186 -20.90 11.81 -30.41
C LEU A 186 -21.42 11.44 -29.01
N LEU A 187 -22.15 12.35 -28.35
CA LEU A 187 -22.72 12.09 -27.02
C LEU A 187 -23.81 11.01 -27.07
N MET A 188 -24.63 10.97 -28.12
CA MET A 188 -25.60 9.89 -28.37
C MET A 188 -24.91 8.53 -28.52
N ALA A 189 -23.87 8.46 -29.35
CA ALA A 189 -23.10 7.24 -29.54
C ALA A 189 -22.45 6.78 -28.23
N LEU A 190 -21.87 7.71 -27.46
CA LEU A 190 -21.27 7.42 -26.17
C LEU A 190 -22.31 6.97 -25.13
N SER A 191 -23.47 7.63 -25.06
CA SER A 191 -24.59 7.24 -24.21
C SER A 191 -25.09 5.84 -24.54
N ALA A 192 -25.32 5.54 -25.82
CA ALA A 192 -25.74 4.23 -26.30
C ALA A 192 -24.69 3.15 -25.99
N PHE A 193 -23.41 3.46 -26.18
CA PHE A 193 -22.30 2.56 -25.84
C PHE A 193 -22.27 2.25 -24.35
N VAL A 194 -22.31 3.28 -23.50
CA VAL A 194 -22.30 3.11 -22.04
C VAL A 194 -23.53 2.34 -21.57
N ARG A 195 -24.73 2.64 -22.08
CA ARG A 195 -25.98 1.95 -21.69
C ARG A 195 -26.02 0.49 -22.15
N ASN A 196 -25.60 0.21 -23.38
CA ASN A 196 -25.70 -1.14 -23.96
C ASN A 196 -24.57 -2.07 -23.48
N TYR A 197 -23.40 -1.50 -23.19
CA TYR A 197 -22.21 -2.26 -22.80
C TYR A 197 -21.75 -1.99 -21.38
N TRP A 198 -22.59 -1.43 -20.49
CA TRP A 198 -22.18 -1.11 -19.10
C TRP A 198 -21.58 -2.31 -18.36
N LEU A 199 -22.15 -3.50 -18.56
CA LEU A 199 -21.66 -4.73 -17.95
C LEU A 199 -20.30 -5.11 -18.53
N LEU A 200 -20.10 -5.03 -19.85
CA LEU A 200 -18.81 -5.28 -20.50
C LEU A 200 -17.76 -4.23 -20.15
N ILE A 201 -18.15 -2.96 -19.97
CA ILE A 201 -17.26 -1.88 -19.54
C ILE A 201 -16.78 -2.15 -18.11
N LEU A 202 -17.69 -2.54 -17.21
CA LEU A 202 -17.34 -2.87 -15.83
C LEU A 202 -16.44 -4.12 -15.78
N LEU A 203 -16.77 -5.16 -16.55
CA LEU A 203 -15.96 -6.37 -16.66
C LEU A 203 -14.59 -6.10 -17.30
N GLY A 204 -14.53 -5.22 -18.29
CA GLY A 204 -13.30 -4.77 -18.94
C GLY A 204 -12.42 -3.92 -18.02
N LEU A 205 -13.02 -3.03 -17.21
CA LEU A 205 -12.32 -2.28 -16.17
C LEU A 205 -11.78 -3.21 -15.08
N ALA A 206 -12.56 -4.17 -14.62
CA ALA A 206 -12.15 -5.16 -13.63
C ALA A 206 -11.02 -6.07 -14.18
N ALA A 207 -11.17 -6.57 -15.41
CA ALA A 207 -10.16 -7.39 -16.08
C ALA A 207 -8.89 -6.58 -16.37
N GLY A 208 -9.02 -5.32 -16.80
CA GLY A 208 -7.90 -4.40 -17.01
C GLY A 208 -7.17 -4.08 -15.70
N ALA A 209 -7.89 -3.81 -14.62
CA ALA A 209 -7.32 -3.60 -13.29
C ALA A 209 -6.59 -4.86 -12.79
N TRP A 210 -7.17 -6.05 -12.99
CA TRP A 210 -6.53 -7.31 -12.62
C TRP A 210 -5.30 -7.62 -13.48
N ALA A 211 -5.39 -7.42 -14.80
CA ALA A 211 -4.29 -7.64 -15.73
C ALA A 211 -3.12 -6.67 -15.48
N THR A 212 -3.42 -5.40 -15.23
CA THR A 212 -2.40 -4.40 -14.86
C THR A 212 -1.78 -4.71 -13.50
N TYR A 213 -2.57 -5.09 -12.50
CA TYR A 213 -2.07 -5.53 -11.20
C TYR A 213 -1.13 -6.75 -11.32
N SER A 214 -1.54 -7.76 -12.09
CA SER A 214 -0.75 -8.95 -12.37
C SER A 214 0.54 -8.61 -13.14
N TRP A 215 0.45 -7.74 -14.15
CA TRP A 215 1.60 -7.33 -14.94
C TRP A 215 2.62 -6.51 -14.14
N ILE A 216 2.16 -5.55 -13.32
CA ILE A 216 3.03 -4.74 -12.45
C ILE A 216 3.71 -5.60 -11.38
N SER A 217 3.07 -6.69 -10.96
CA SER A 217 3.67 -7.65 -10.03
C SER A 217 4.76 -8.52 -10.68
N SER A 218 4.85 -8.56 -12.02
CA SER A 218 5.89 -9.30 -12.75
C SER A 218 7.22 -8.55 -12.81
N LYS A 219 8.34 -9.29 -12.89
CA LYS A 219 9.70 -8.70 -13.02
C LYS A 219 9.84 -7.75 -14.21
N ALA A 220 9.23 -8.09 -15.35
CA ALA A 220 9.27 -7.25 -16.55
C ALA A 220 8.44 -5.97 -16.38
N GLY A 221 7.25 -6.08 -15.76
CA GLY A 221 6.40 -4.94 -15.45
C GLY A 221 7.06 -3.97 -14.48
N LYS A 222 7.71 -4.48 -13.41
CA LYS A 222 8.48 -3.64 -12.47
C LYS A 222 9.57 -2.82 -13.18
N LEU A 223 10.34 -3.43 -14.09
CA LEU A 223 11.40 -2.73 -14.83
C LEU A 223 10.87 -1.64 -15.77
N VAL A 224 9.76 -1.90 -16.46
CA VAL A 224 9.11 -0.90 -17.32
C VAL A 224 8.54 0.24 -16.49
N LEU A 225 7.90 -0.09 -15.37
CA LEU A 225 7.32 0.89 -14.46
C LEU A 225 8.39 1.77 -13.82
N ASP A 226 9.52 1.19 -13.40
CA ASP A 226 10.67 1.92 -12.89
C ASP A 226 11.21 2.91 -13.92
N ARG A 227 11.34 2.47 -15.18
CA ARG A 227 11.78 3.33 -16.28
C ARG A 227 10.78 4.44 -16.57
N LEU A 228 9.48 4.15 -16.57
CA LEU A 228 8.42 5.13 -16.81
C LEU A 228 8.37 6.17 -15.67
N ARG A 229 8.42 5.73 -14.41
CA ARG A 229 8.47 6.59 -13.21
C ARG A 229 9.67 7.54 -13.24
N MET A 230 10.80 7.07 -13.76
CA MET A 230 12.04 7.87 -13.90
C MET A 230 12.06 8.77 -15.15
N SER A 231 11.13 8.59 -16.10
CA SER A 231 11.12 9.34 -17.36
C SER A 231 10.35 10.66 -17.31
N LEU A 232 9.34 10.75 -16.43
CA LEU A 232 8.55 11.96 -16.25
C LEU A 232 9.22 12.87 -15.21
N PRO A 233 9.68 14.09 -15.56
CA PRO A 233 10.57 14.89 -14.71
C PRO A 233 9.96 15.22 -13.33
N VAL A 234 8.67 15.59 -13.28
CA VAL A 234 7.97 15.88 -12.01
C VAL A 234 7.83 14.63 -11.13
N ILE A 235 7.54 13.48 -11.75
CA ILE A 235 7.33 12.22 -11.04
C ILE A 235 8.67 11.67 -10.56
N ARG A 236 9.71 11.76 -11.40
CA ARG A 236 11.08 11.34 -11.09
C ARG A 236 11.57 11.99 -9.80
N ASP A 237 11.42 13.30 -9.64
CA ASP A 237 11.89 14.02 -8.46
C ASP A 237 11.18 13.55 -7.18
N ILE A 238 9.88 13.25 -7.27
CA ILE A 238 9.10 12.71 -6.14
C ILE A 238 9.63 11.33 -5.73
N TYR A 239 9.83 10.42 -6.69
CA TYR A 239 10.33 9.07 -6.39
C TYR A 239 11.76 9.10 -5.86
N ILE A 240 12.63 9.96 -6.40
CA ILE A 240 13.98 10.15 -5.86
C ILE A 240 13.91 10.61 -4.41
N GLN A 241 13.04 11.59 -4.09
CA GLN A 241 12.87 12.07 -2.72
C GLN A 241 12.33 10.99 -1.78
N ILE A 242 11.39 10.15 -2.23
CA ILE A 242 10.86 9.01 -1.46
C ILE A 242 11.97 8.02 -1.13
N TYR A 243 12.71 7.55 -2.14
CA TYR A 243 13.75 6.54 -1.94
C TYR A 243 14.93 7.10 -1.14
N LEU A 244 15.26 8.38 -1.36
CA LEU A 244 16.28 9.07 -0.59
C LEU A 244 15.87 9.23 0.87
N SER A 245 14.65 9.70 1.16
CA SER A 245 14.19 9.87 2.54
C SER A 245 14.13 8.53 3.27
N GLN A 246 13.65 7.47 2.63
CA GLN A 246 13.66 6.11 3.20
C GLN A 246 15.08 5.62 3.48
N THR A 247 15.98 5.75 2.51
CA THR A 247 17.40 5.33 2.66
C THR A 247 18.06 6.08 3.83
N LEU A 248 17.92 7.40 3.86
CA LEU A 248 18.51 8.24 4.90
C LEU A 248 17.87 7.99 6.28
N SER A 249 16.56 7.76 6.36
CA SER A 249 15.88 7.39 7.61
C SER A 249 16.40 6.05 8.14
N VAL A 250 16.54 5.04 7.28
CA VAL A 250 17.07 3.73 7.69
C VAL A 250 18.52 3.83 8.14
N LEU A 251 19.39 4.50 7.36
CA LEU A 251 20.80 4.70 7.75
C LEU A 251 20.91 5.53 9.03
N GLY A 252 20.16 6.62 9.14
CA GLY A 252 20.18 7.51 10.29
C GLY A 252 19.78 6.81 11.58
N LEU A 253 18.64 6.12 11.56
CA LEU A 253 18.16 5.34 12.71
C LEU A 253 19.12 4.21 13.08
N SER A 254 19.64 3.48 12.08
CA SER A 254 20.61 2.40 12.30
C SER A 254 21.86 2.92 13.02
N LEU A 255 22.48 3.95 12.44
CA LEU A 255 23.75 4.50 12.93
C LEU A 255 23.58 5.19 14.28
N SER A 256 22.46 5.86 14.52
CA SER A 256 22.13 6.47 15.82
C SER A 256 21.92 5.43 16.92
N ASN A 257 21.48 4.21 16.59
CA ASN A 257 21.34 3.10 17.53
C ASN A 257 22.61 2.24 17.64
N GLY A 258 23.72 2.67 17.04
CA GLY A 258 25.01 1.97 17.11
C GLY A 258 25.12 0.75 16.20
N VAL A 259 24.19 0.54 15.27
CA VAL A 259 24.25 -0.55 14.30
C VAL A 259 25.40 -0.32 13.31
N PRO A 260 26.26 -1.32 13.05
CA PRO A 260 27.36 -1.18 12.09
C PRO A 260 26.88 -0.74 10.70
N ILE A 261 27.63 0.15 10.05
CA ILE A 261 27.26 0.74 8.77
C ILE A 261 27.04 -0.28 7.65
N THR A 262 27.79 -1.38 7.66
CA THR A 262 27.65 -2.47 6.67
C THR A 262 26.32 -3.22 6.84
N VAL A 263 25.87 -3.42 8.07
CA VAL A 263 24.56 -3.99 8.41
C VAL A 263 23.45 -3.02 8.03
N ALA A 264 23.61 -1.74 8.34
CA ALA A 264 22.68 -0.67 7.98
C ALA A 264 22.47 -0.57 6.46
N LEU A 265 23.56 -0.63 5.68
CA LEU A 265 23.49 -0.60 4.21
C LEU A 265 22.77 -1.82 3.62
N LYS A 266 22.97 -3.01 4.19
CA LYS A 266 22.23 -4.22 3.79
C LYS A 266 20.72 -4.06 4.05
N ALA A 267 20.35 -3.40 5.15
CA ALA A 267 18.95 -3.12 5.46
C ALA A 267 18.31 -2.16 4.44
N CYS A 268 19.02 -1.12 4.02
CA CYS A 268 18.51 -0.18 3.02
C CYS A 268 18.13 -0.86 1.68
N GLN A 269 18.87 -1.90 1.27
CA GLN A 269 18.61 -2.61 0.01
C GLN A 269 17.24 -3.29 -0.03
N GLY A 270 16.73 -3.74 1.12
CA GLY A 270 15.41 -4.37 1.18
C GLY A 270 14.25 -3.40 1.40
N VAL A 271 14.53 -2.12 1.71
CA VAL A 271 13.50 -1.07 1.83
C VAL A 271 13.22 -0.40 0.49
N VAL A 272 14.25 -0.31 -0.37
CA VAL A 272 14.14 0.40 -1.65
C VAL A 272 14.01 -0.58 -2.82
N ASP A 273 12.77 -0.84 -3.26
CA ASP A 273 12.48 -1.63 -4.48
C ASP A 273 12.66 -0.76 -5.73
N ASN A 274 13.90 -0.38 -6.02
CA ASN A 274 14.27 0.35 -7.24
C ASN A 274 15.69 0.02 -7.71
N SER A 275 15.81 -0.39 -8.98
CA SER A 275 17.09 -0.82 -9.56
C SER A 275 18.18 0.25 -9.58
N ILE A 276 17.84 1.54 -9.64
CA ILE A 276 18.80 2.64 -9.65
C ILE A 276 19.35 2.87 -8.24
N PHE A 277 18.47 2.94 -7.24
CA PHE A 277 18.88 3.09 -5.84
C PHE A 277 19.62 1.86 -5.32
N SER A 278 19.25 0.64 -5.75
CA SER A 278 20.01 -0.57 -5.39
C SER A 278 21.46 -0.48 -5.84
N LYS A 279 21.71 -0.06 -7.10
CA LYS A 279 23.07 0.13 -7.62
C LYS A 279 23.85 1.21 -6.86
N PHE A 280 23.16 2.29 -6.48
CA PHE A 280 23.75 3.34 -5.66
C PHE A 280 24.18 2.82 -4.28
N LEU A 281 23.33 2.02 -3.62
CA LEU A 281 23.65 1.39 -2.33
C LEU A 281 24.78 0.36 -2.44
N ASP A 282 24.81 -0.43 -3.52
CA ASP A 282 25.92 -1.35 -3.80
C ASP A 282 27.26 -0.60 -4.00
N ASN A 283 27.24 0.54 -4.68
CA ASN A 283 28.43 1.37 -4.84
C ASN A 283 28.93 1.88 -3.49
N ILE A 284 28.03 2.44 -2.67
CA ILE A 284 28.38 2.89 -1.31
C ILE A 284 28.98 1.75 -0.48
N ARG A 285 28.37 0.56 -0.52
CA ARG A 285 28.86 -0.60 0.21
C ARG A 285 30.29 -0.98 -0.21
N THR A 286 30.59 -0.92 -1.50
CA THR A 286 31.95 -1.14 -2.02
C THR A 286 32.93 -0.12 -1.44
N HIS A 287 32.61 1.18 -1.48
CA HIS A 287 33.48 2.23 -0.90
C HIS A 287 33.74 2.04 0.59
N VAL A 288 32.70 1.67 1.37
CA VAL A 288 32.82 1.44 2.81
C VAL A 288 33.70 0.22 3.10
N ASN A 289 33.53 -0.88 2.34
CA ASN A 289 34.36 -2.09 2.48
C ASN A 289 35.84 -1.84 2.13
N GLU A 290 36.10 -0.91 1.22
CA GLU A 290 37.46 -0.48 0.84
C GLU A 290 38.03 0.61 1.77
N GLY A 291 37.29 1.04 2.79
CA GLY A 291 37.74 2.06 3.75
C GLY A 291 37.73 3.50 3.20
N ARG A 292 37.10 3.75 2.05
CA ARG A 292 37.01 5.09 1.42
C ARG A 292 35.95 6.00 2.06
N GLY A 293 35.12 5.46 2.95
CA GLY A 293 34.02 6.19 3.59
C GLY A 293 32.72 6.21 2.77
N ILE A 294 31.63 6.63 3.39
CA ILE A 294 30.30 6.70 2.77
C ILE A 294 30.09 7.96 1.95
N ALA A 295 30.72 9.08 2.32
CA ALA A 295 30.48 10.36 1.65
C ALA A 295 30.92 10.35 0.19
N VAL A 296 31.95 9.56 -0.15
CA VAL A 296 32.42 9.38 -1.52
C VAL A 296 31.29 8.84 -2.41
N GLY A 297 30.63 7.75 -1.99
CA GLY A 297 29.53 7.16 -2.74
C GLY A 297 28.32 8.09 -2.91
N PHE A 298 28.04 8.95 -1.93
CA PHE A 298 27.03 10.01 -2.06
C PHE A 298 27.45 11.11 -3.03
N THR A 299 28.72 11.49 -3.02
CA THR A 299 29.25 12.62 -3.81
C THR A 299 29.34 12.31 -5.30
N GLU A 300 29.71 11.08 -5.65
CA GLU A 300 29.82 10.60 -7.04
C GLU A 300 28.43 10.37 -7.70
N SER A 301 27.39 10.26 -6.89
CA SER A 301 26.05 9.90 -7.38
C SER A 301 25.27 11.12 -7.89
N ALA A 302 24.97 11.12 -9.20
CA ALA A 302 24.23 12.20 -9.86
C ALA A 302 22.76 12.33 -9.41
N ILE A 303 22.18 11.27 -8.82
CA ILE A 303 20.79 11.30 -8.32
C ILE A 303 20.67 12.01 -6.96
N ILE A 304 21.79 12.26 -6.28
CA ILE A 304 21.80 12.83 -4.93
C ILE A 304 21.86 14.37 -4.99
N PRO A 305 20.93 15.08 -4.34
CA PRO A 305 20.96 16.53 -4.27
C PRO A 305 22.24 17.06 -3.61
N PRO A 306 22.78 18.21 -4.06
CA PRO A 306 24.02 18.78 -3.50
C PRO A 306 24.00 18.98 -1.98
N MET A 307 22.85 19.41 -1.44
CA MET A 307 22.66 19.58 0.01
C MET A 307 22.92 18.26 0.77
N VAL A 308 22.43 17.14 0.25
CA VAL A 308 22.62 15.83 0.89
C VAL A 308 24.07 15.41 0.83
N ARG A 309 24.75 15.60 -0.31
CA ARG A 309 26.18 15.32 -0.46
C ARG A 309 27.01 16.05 0.59
N GLN A 310 26.77 17.35 0.74
CA GLN A 310 27.48 18.17 1.73
C GLN A 310 27.18 17.71 3.17
N MET A 311 25.92 17.46 3.50
CA MET A 311 25.54 17.03 4.85
C MET A 311 26.14 15.67 5.20
N VAL A 312 26.13 14.71 4.27
CA VAL A 312 26.77 13.39 4.45
C VAL A 312 28.27 13.56 4.71
N ALA A 313 28.95 14.36 3.89
CA ALA A 313 30.38 14.61 4.04
C ALA A 313 30.71 15.24 5.40
N THR A 314 29.98 16.28 5.81
CA THR A 314 30.14 16.90 7.13
C THR A 314 29.82 15.91 8.26
N GLY A 315 28.78 15.10 8.11
CA GLY A 315 28.39 14.10 9.11
C GLY A 315 29.44 13.01 9.30
N GLU A 316 30.09 12.58 8.22
CA GLU A 316 31.20 11.62 8.27
C GLU A 316 32.44 12.24 8.92
N GLN A 317 32.83 13.45 8.51
CA GLN A 317 33.97 14.16 9.10
C GLN A 317 33.82 14.45 10.59
N THR A 318 32.59 14.72 11.03
CA THR A 318 32.28 15.05 12.44
C THR A 318 31.90 13.82 13.27
N GLY A 319 31.85 12.63 12.68
CA GLY A 319 31.41 11.39 13.35
C GLY A 319 29.93 11.35 13.71
N ASN A 320 29.12 12.30 13.24
CA ASN A 320 27.70 12.47 13.59
C ASN A 320 26.76 12.03 12.45
N LEU A 321 27.16 11.01 11.69
CA LEU A 321 26.46 10.56 10.50
C LEU A 321 24.99 10.18 10.79
N GLY A 322 24.72 9.42 11.86
CA GLY A 322 23.36 9.01 12.22
C GLY A 322 22.40 10.17 12.46
N MET A 323 22.85 11.19 13.20
CA MET A 323 22.08 12.41 13.45
C MET A 323 21.83 13.16 12.15
N VAL A 324 22.87 13.35 11.33
CA VAL A 324 22.77 14.11 10.08
C VAL A 324 21.82 13.42 9.10
N MET A 325 21.96 12.10 8.88
CA MET A 325 21.06 11.34 8.01
C MET A 325 19.61 11.46 8.45
N THR A 326 19.35 11.32 9.76
CA THR A 326 17.99 11.43 10.33
C THR A 326 17.40 12.82 10.06
N ARG A 327 18.16 13.89 10.28
CA ARG A 327 17.68 15.27 10.04
C ARG A 327 17.43 15.56 8.57
N VAL A 328 18.29 15.08 7.68
CA VAL A 328 18.12 15.24 6.24
C VAL A 328 16.91 14.43 5.77
N ALA A 329 16.71 13.21 6.29
CA ALA A 329 15.54 12.41 5.98
C ALA A 329 14.23 13.11 6.40
N GLU A 330 14.14 13.59 7.64
CA GLU A 330 13.00 14.36 8.14
C GLU A 330 12.71 15.61 7.30
N PHE A 331 13.76 16.28 6.80
CA PHE A 331 13.60 17.42 5.90
C PHE A 331 12.92 17.01 4.59
N TYR A 332 13.38 15.94 3.94
CA TYR A 332 12.78 15.45 2.69
C TYR A 332 11.39 14.84 2.90
N GLU A 333 11.12 14.18 4.04
CA GLU A 333 9.77 13.71 4.39
C GLU A 333 8.77 14.88 4.46
N ARG A 334 9.17 16.00 5.09
CA ARG A 334 8.34 17.21 5.14
C ARG A 334 8.17 17.86 3.77
N GLU A 335 9.24 17.96 3.00
CA GLU A 335 9.22 18.55 1.65
C GLU A 335 8.34 17.74 0.70
N LEU A 336 8.45 16.41 0.76
CA LEU A 336 7.62 15.49 0.01
C LEU A 336 6.14 15.65 0.37
N SER A 337 5.82 15.70 1.67
CA SER A 337 4.44 15.91 2.15
C SER A 337 3.84 17.23 1.67
N LYS A 338 4.63 18.31 1.68
CA LYS A 338 4.22 19.62 1.13
C LYS A 338 3.96 19.53 -0.37
N ARG A 339 4.87 18.93 -1.14
CA ARG A 339 4.74 18.77 -2.60
C ARG A 339 3.51 17.97 -2.97
N ILE A 340 3.26 16.85 -2.30
CA ILE A 340 2.06 16.04 -2.50
C ILE A 340 0.81 16.88 -2.22
N THR A 341 0.79 17.62 -1.10
CA THR A 341 -0.35 18.47 -0.73
C THR A 341 -0.63 19.55 -1.78
N VAL A 342 0.41 20.21 -2.29
CA VAL A 342 0.29 21.24 -3.34
C VAL A 342 -0.23 20.64 -4.64
N LEU A 343 0.33 19.50 -5.07
CA LEU A 343 -0.13 18.80 -6.27
C LEU A 343 -1.59 18.35 -6.14
N SER A 344 -1.96 17.79 -5.00
CA SER A 344 -3.35 17.39 -4.71
C SER A 344 -4.31 18.57 -4.78
N LYS A 345 -3.93 19.74 -4.22
CA LYS A 345 -4.74 20.95 -4.30
C LYS A 345 -4.87 21.50 -5.72
N ALA A 346 -3.85 21.34 -6.55
CA ALA A 346 -3.91 21.75 -7.96
C ALA A 346 -4.88 20.90 -8.79
N VAL A 347 -5.25 19.70 -8.33
CA VAL A 347 -6.25 18.85 -9.02
C VAL A 347 -7.63 19.52 -9.01
N GLU A 348 -8.01 20.23 -7.95
CA GLU A 348 -9.33 20.86 -7.81
C GLU A 348 -9.66 21.86 -8.94
N PRO A 349 -8.85 22.91 -9.21
CA PRO A 349 -9.15 23.85 -10.30
C PRO A 349 -9.12 23.17 -11.68
N VAL A 350 -8.24 22.19 -11.89
CA VAL A 350 -8.23 21.41 -13.13
C VAL A 350 -9.54 20.65 -13.29
N MET A 351 -10.03 20.00 -12.23
CA MET A 351 -11.30 19.28 -12.24
C MET A 351 -12.49 20.22 -12.48
N LEU A 352 -12.51 21.40 -11.88
CA LEU A 352 -13.56 22.40 -12.13
C LEU A 352 -13.58 22.86 -13.60
N ILE A 353 -12.42 23.11 -14.19
CA ILE A 353 -12.31 23.49 -15.61
C ILE A 353 -12.80 22.34 -16.49
N VAL A 354 -12.31 21.12 -16.25
CA VAL A 354 -12.71 19.93 -17.03
C VAL A 354 -14.22 19.69 -16.90
N MET A 355 -14.77 19.76 -15.68
CA MET A 355 -16.20 19.59 -15.46
C MET A 355 -17.02 20.68 -16.13
N GLY A 356 -16.57 21.94 -16.06
CA GLY A 356 -17.21 23.06 -16.74
C GLY A 356 -17.26 22.86 -18.25
N VAL A 357 -16.15 22.38 -18.85
CA VAL A 357 -16.11 22.05 -20.29
C VAL A 357 -17.05 20.89 -20.62
N VAL A 358 -17.03 19.81 -19.83
CA VAL A 358 -17.88 18.63 -20.07
C VAL A 358 -19.37 18.98 -19.95
N VAL A 359 -19.76 19.66 -18.87
CA VAL A 359 -21.15 20.10 -18.66
C VAL A 359 -21.55 21.11 -19.73
N GLY A 360 -20.68 22.06 -20.07
CA GLY A 360 -20.91 23.01 -21.15
C GLY A 360 -21.16 22.31 -22.50
N LEU A 361 -20.34 21.32 -22.86
CA LEU A 361 -20.53 20.50 -24.06
C LEU A 361 -21.86 19.75 -24.06
N ILE A 362 -22.27 19.20 -22.91
CA ILE A 362 -23.58 18.55 -22.75
C ILE A 362 -24.70 19.56 -23.00
N VAL A 363 -24.67 20.71 -22.33
CA VAL A 363 -25.70 21.75 -22.43
C VAL A 363 -25.83 22.25 -23.87
N VAL A 364 -24.71 22.57 -24.52
CA VAL A 364 -24.68 22.99 -25.94
C VAL A 364 -25.25 21.90 -26.85
N SER A 365 -24.89 20.64 -26.60
CA SER A 365 -25.37 19.50 -27.40
C SER A 365 -26.87 19.24 -27.25
N LEU A 366 -27.48 19.64 -26.13
CA LEU A 366 -28.92 19.54 -25.91
C LEU A 366 -29.68 20.75 -26.45
N ILE A 367 -29.17 21.97 -26.24
CA ILE A 367 -29.89 23.21 -26.58
C ILE A 367 -29.83 23.54 -28.08
N LEU A 368 -28.70 23.30 -28.75
CA LEU A 368 -28.55 23.65 -30.17
C LEU A 368 -29.58 22.95 -31.09
N PRO A 369 -29.84 21.63 -30.96
CA PRO A 369 -30.89 20.97 -31.74
C PRO A 369 -32.28 21.55 -31.49
N ILE A 370 -32.59 21.93 -30.25
CA ILE A 370 -33.88 22.52 -29.88
C ILE A 370 -34.09 23.86 -30.62
N PHE A 371 -33.06 24.70 -30.69
CA PHE A 371 -33.14 25.95 -31.46
C PHE A 371 -33.30 25.70 -32.97
N LYS A 372 -32.66 24.68 -33.53
CA LYS A 372 -32.85 24.31 -34.94
C LYS A 372 -34.28 23.83 -35.22
N LEU A 373 -34.86 23.02 -34.33
CA LEU A 373 -36.26 22.60 -34.41
C LEU A 373 -37.22 23.79 -34.39
N SER A 374 -37.02 24.72 -33.47
CA SER A 374 -37.87 25.92 -33.37
C SER A 374 -37.84 26.78 -34.63
N ARG A 375 -36.71 26.81 -35.36
CA ARG A 375 -36.58 27.56 -36.62
C ARG A 375 -37.10 26.83 -37.85
N ALA A 376 -37.30 25.51 -37.77
CA ALA A 376 -37.85 24.71 -38.86
C ALA A 376 -39.39 24.62 -38.83
N VAL A 377 -40.02 25.04 -37.72
CA VAL A 377 -41.48 25.07 -37.52
C VAL A 377 -42.08 26.45 -37.85
N HIS A 378 -41.27 27.38 -38.34
CA HIS A 378 -41.68 28.60 -39.05
C HIS A 378 -41.03 28.56 -40.43
#